data_AF-A0A7S4I557-F1
#
_entry.id   AF-A0A7S4I557-F1
#
_cell.length_a   1.000
_cell.length_b   1.000
_cell.length_c   1.000
_cell.angle_alpha   90.00
_cell.angle_beta   90.00
_cell.angle_gamma   90.00
#
_symmetry.space_group_name_H-M   'P 1'
#
loop_
_entity.id
_entity.type
_entity.pdbx_description
1 polymer ?
#
loop_
_entity_poly.entity_id
_entity_poly.type
_entity_poly.pdbx_seq_one_letter_code
_entity_poly.pdbx_strand_id
1 'polypeptide(L)'
;MSRSVGWRTPSLDRRPSPPSRRRSRRRGGVACPSVFGGGGGGLGRRRILRRFLLVSSSCLVAFACHSATTAINGGFFDQSLPNFRTLRRAAASYLFGSSSAGRDLSRDKGGGDCEWLPPEKLNETYSPPRTLLVSYPGSGKRLTWRMIESLTGYVTGDDWNLSEEGRNVATMKTSYPHHEGIWSWGSNMNGAVIVMVLRNPRWAIPSYQTMRHELDYSASWSQSYVRRPNTYTERPDIPEWERWRGTTWPDEEVFGLARREIDLWGQYVDFWMRSGVRTGDKPDANGDPIVDYHCRPSTGEMTSCRADVVLSFENLFDPNRGQEETLKLSDALEEGRPEMPLISREARGCVFAKTREKRGTESNWDNTARDGNGPSTSEKRFTWLQLGWMTDMLDGLIGNYTTAEWSDDPVAADLVGMLAGYRAEVA
;
A
#
# COMPACT_ATOMS: atom_id res chain seq x y z
N MET A 1 30.84 13.28 59.77
CA MET A 1 29.61 12.87 60.49
C MET A 1 28.50 12.70 59.46
N SER A 2 28.16 11.44 59.20
CA SER A 2 27.24 10.97 58.16
C SER A 2 25.79 11.13 58.63
N ARG A 3 24.91 11.64 57.77
CA ARG A 3 23.44 11.56 57.95
C ARG A 3 22.86 10.79 56.77
N SER A 4 22.52 9.54 57.05
CA SER A 4 21.77 8.64 56.19
C SER A 4 20.29 9.04 56.18
N VAL A 5 19.73 9.25 54.98
CA VAL A 5 18.29 9.40 54.75
C VAL A 5 17.79 8.06 54.23
N GLY A 6 17.05 7.35 55.08
CA GLY A 6 16.42 6.07 54.74
C GLY A 6 15.13 6.29 53.96
N TRP A 7 15.08 5.77 52.73
CA TRP A 7 13.86 5.69 51.94
C TRP A 7 13.13 4.37 52.26
N ARG A 8 11.90 4.49 52.75
CA ARG A 8 10.97 3.37 52.98
C ARG A 8 10.31 2.99 51.65
N THR A 9 10.32 1.70 51.35
CA THR A 9 9.52 1.08 50.28
C THR A 9 8.04 1.00 50.67
N PRO A 10 7.09 1.37 49.80
CA PRO A 10 5.68 1.06 50.01
C PRO A 10 5.38 -0.40 49.67
N SER A 11 4.68 -1.05 50.59
CA SER A 11 4.15 -2.40 50.49
C SER A 11 3.11 -2.54 49.37
N LEU A 12 3.31 -3.56 48.52
CA LEU A 12 2.30 -4.12 47.64
C LEU A 12 1.18 -4.76 48.47
N ASP A 13 -0.04 -4.24 48.36
CA ASP A 13 -1.23 -4.94 48.85
C ASP A 13 -2.39 -4.87 47.83
N ARG A 14 -2.76 -6.07 47.38
CA ARG A 14 -4.09 -6.56 46.96
C ARG A 14 -4.91 -5.71 45.99
N ARG A 15 -4.87 -6.10 44.71
CA ARG A 15 -5.95 -5.84 43.75
C ARG A 15 -7.12 -6.81 43.98
N PRO A 16 -8.38 -6.36 43.95
CA PRO A 16 -9.55 -7.22 44.01
C PRO A 16 -9.79 -7.93 42.66
N SER A 17 -10.14 -9.21 42.74
CA SER A 17 -10.52 -10.05 41.60
C SER A 17 -11.82 -9.57 40.94
N PRO A 18 -11.97 -9.70 39.61
CA PRO A 18 -13.20 -9.34 38.90
C PRO A 18 -14.33 -10.34 39.17
N PRO A 19 -15.61 -9.92 39.10
CA PRO A 19 -16.74 -10.78 39.37
C PRO A 19 -16.97 -11.81 38.26
N SER A 20 -17.20 -13.05 38.67
CA SER A 20 -17.51 -14.19 37.80
C SER A 20 -18.88 -14.02 37.14
N ARG A 21 -18.90 -13.94 35.81
CA ARG A 21 -20.14 -14.01 35.02
C ARG A 21 -20.73 -15.42 35.08
N ARG A 22 -21.75 -15.60 35.93
CA ARG A 22 -22.65 -16.77 35.90
C ARG A 22 -23.44 -16.80 34.58
N ARG A 23 -23.16 -17.80 33.73
CA ARG A 23 -24.05 -18.22 32.63
C ARG A 23 -25.28 -18.91 33.21
N SER A 24 -26.43 -18.25 33.22
CA SER A 24 -27.72 -18.91 33.45
C SER A 24 -28.22 -19.53 32.14
N ARG A 25 -28.12 -20.85 32.03
CA ARG A 25 -28.94 -21.65 31.12
C ARG A 25 -30.41 -21.46 31.50
N ARG A 26 -31.23 -20.89 30.62
CA ARG A 26 -32.68 -21.11 30.63
C ARG A 26 -33.06 -21.88 29.38
N ARG A 27 -33.37 -23.16 29.57
CA ARG A 27 -34.27 -23.93 28.73
C ARG A 27 -35.69 -23.44 29.04
N GLY A 28 -36.47 -23.14 28.02
CA GLY A 28 -37.88 -22.81 28.14
C GLY A 28 -38.55 -23.05 26.80
N GLY A 29 -38.95 -24.30 26.56
CA GLY A 29 -39.90 -24.62 25.51
C GLY A 29 -41.28 -24.10 25.91
N VAL A 30 -41.96 -23.45 24.98
CA VAL A 30 -43.37 -23.11 25.12
C VAL A 30 -44.08 -23.67 23.90
N ALA A 31 -44.95 -24.64 24.18
CA ALA A 31 -45.91 -25.20 23.26
C ALA A 31 -47.04 -24.20 23.02
N CYS A 32 -47.48 -24.06 21.77
CA CYS A 32 -48.73 -23.39 21.43
C CYS A 32 -49.85 -24.43 21.29
N PRO A 33 -51.05 -24.20 21.88
CA PRO A 33 -52.18 -25.08 21.73
C PRO A 33 -52.96 -24.78 20.45
N SER A 34 -53.39 -25.85 19.80
CA SER A 34 -54.46 -25.88 18.81
C SER A 34 -55.82 -25.86 19.50
N VAL A 35 -56.72 -24.93 19.15
CA VAL A 35 -58.17 -25.11 19.29
C VAL A 35 -58.91 -24.51 18.09
N PHE A 36 -59.87 -25.30 17.65
CA PHE A 36 -60.83 -25.21 16.56
C PHE A 36 -61.89 -24.10 16.68
N GLY A 37 -62.47 -23.77 15.52
CA GLY A 37 -63.86 -23.32 15.35
C GLY A 37 -64.01 -21.82 15.10
N GLY A 38 -64.73 -21.32 14.09
CA GLY A 38 -65.60 -21.93 13.08
C GLY A 38 -66.62 -20.88 12.60
N GLY A 39 -66.84 -20.80 11.28
CA GLY A 39 -67.98 -20.12 10.62
C GLY A 39 -67.87 -18.60 10.47
N GLY A 40 -68.16 -17.97 9.32
CA GLY A 40 -68.63 -18.44 8.03
C GLY A 40 -68.96 -17.24 7.11
N GLY A 41 -69.01 -17.50 5.80
CA GLY A 41 -69.75 -16.69 4.82
C GLY A 41 -68.93 -15.87 3.82
N GLY A 42 -69.04 -16.20 2.52
CA GLY A 42 -68.89 -15.19 1.45
C GLY A 42 -68.00 -15.51 0.25
N LEU A 43 -68.43 -16.46 -0.60
CA LEU A 43 -68.38 -16.45 -2.08
C LEU A 43 -67.14 -15.87 -2.82
N GLY A 44 -66.43 -16.73 -3.57
CA GLY A 44 -65.58 -16.29 -4.68
C GLY A 44 -64.70 -17.38 -5.30
N ARG A 45 -65.24 -18.19 -6.22
CA ARG A 45 -64.52 -19.22 -6.99
C ARG A 45 -63.37 -18.63 -7.83
N ARG A 46 -62.18 -19.27 -7.80
CA ARG A 46 -61.43 -19.78 -8.99
C ARG A 46 -60.11 -20.51 -8.58
N ARG A 47 -60.08 -21.83 -8.88
CA ARG A 47 -58.99 -22.79 -9.23
C ARG A 47 -57.56 -22.52 -8.68
N ILE A 48 -56.99 -23.35 -7.77
CA ILE A 48 -56.34 -24.69 -7.96
C ILE A 48 -55.18 -24.63 -9.00
N LEU A 49 -53.93 -25.10 -8.80
CA LEU A 49 -53.09 -25.59 -7.69
C LEU A 49 -51.71 -25.93 -8.31
N ARG A 50 -50.69 -26.07 -7.45
CA ARG A 50 -49.33 -26.68 -7.65
C ARG A 50 -48.20 -25.70 -7.95
N ARG A 51 -47.00 -25.83 -7.37
CA ARG A 51 -46.47 -26.52 -6.18
C ARG A 51 -45.07 -25.92 -6.00
N PHE A 52 -44.72 -25.50 -4.79
CA PHE A 52 -43.33 -25.26 -4.37
C PHE A 52 -42.64 -26.61 -4.16
N LEU A 53 -41.38 -26.72 -4.60
CA LEU A 53 -40.43 -27.75 -4.14
C LEU A 53 -39.03 -27.13 -4.05
N LEU A 54 -38.57 -26.98 -2.81
CA LEU A 54 -37.17 -26.94 -2.40
C LEU A 54 -36.51 -28.28 -2.74
N VAL A 55 -35.31 -28.28 -3.32
CA VAL A 55 -34.27 -29.29 -3.02
C VAL A 55 -32.88 -28.63 -3.10
N SER A 56 -32.07 -29.04 -2.12
CA SER A 56 -30.69 -28.74 -1.77
C SER A 56 -29.62 -29.41 -2.63
N SER A 57 -28.35 -29.08 -2.29
CA SER A 57 -27.12 -29.89 -2.36
C SER A 57 -26.11 -29.57 -3.47
N SER A 58 -25.05 -28.88 -3.03
CA SER A 58 -23.67 -29.37 -2.90
C SER A 58 -23.02 -30.28 -3.96
N CYS A 59 -21.81 -29.84 -4.32
CA CYS A 59 -20.55 -30.59 -4.49
C CYS A 59 -20.13 -31.15 -5.86
N LEU A 60 -18.87 -30.79 -6.17
CA LEU A 60 -17.72 -31.63 -6.55
C LEU A 60 -17.15 -31.57 -7.99
N VAL A 61 -15.87 -31.20 -7.96
CA VAL A 61 -14.75 -31.28 -8.89
C VAL A 61 -14.48 -32.69 -9.42
N ALA A 62 -14.07 -32.80 -10.70
CA ALA A 62 -12.99 -33.67 -11.23
C ALA A 62 -12.87 -33.46 -12.76
N PHE A 63 -11.77 -32.92 -13.29
CA PHE A 63 -10.57 -33.62 -13.80
C PHE A 63 -10.85 -34.86 -14.69
N ALA A 64 -10.49 -34.76 -15.96
CA ALA A 64 -10.20 -35.89 -16.82
C ALA A 64 -9.08 -35.54 -17.82
N CYS A 65 -7.87 -36.02 -17.53
CA CYS A 65 -6.85 -36.31 -18.54
C CYS A 65 -7.24 -37.63 -19.23
N HIS A 66 -7.12 -37.66 -20.55
CA HIS A 66 -6.88 -38.92 -21.27
C HIS A 66 -5.91 -38.71 -22.41
N SER A 67 -4.79 -39.41 -22.29
CA SER A 67 -3.79 -39.63 -23.34
C SER A 67 -4.35 -40.63 -24.36
N ALA A 68 -4.02 -40.45 -25.64
CA ALA A 68 -3.97 -41.55 -26.60
C ALA A 68 -2.92 -41.24 -27.68
N THR A 69 -1.77 -41.87 -27.52
CA THR A 69 -0.77 -42.14 -28.56
C THR A 69 -1.36 -43.13 -29.56
N THR A 70 -1.15 -42.97 -30.87
CA THR A 70 -0.62 -44.01 -31.80
C THR A 70 -0.32 -43.38 -33.16
N ALA A 71 0.85 -43.71 -33.71
CA ALA A 71 1.41 -43.29 -34.99
C ALA A 71 0.74 -43.97 -36.21
N ILE A 72 0.98 -43.43 -37.43
CA ILE A 72 1.53 -44.14 -38.60
C ILE A 72 1.63 -43.20 -39.83
N ASN A 73 2.86 -43.12 -40.38
CA ASN A 73 3.33 -42.92 -41.76
C ASN A 73 2.72 -41.86 -42.71
N GLY A 74 3.61 -40.96 -43.15
CA GLY A 74 4.06 -40.99 -44.55
C GLY A 74 3.66 -39.83 -45.47
N GLY A 75 4.64 -38.99 -45.83
CA GLY A 75 4.81 -38.54 -47.21
C GLY A 75 4.45 -37.09 -47.58
N PHE A 76 5.49 -36.38 -48.02
CA PHE A 76 5.54 -35.46 -49.17
C PHE A 76 5.10 -33.97 -49.04
N PHE A 77 6.04 -33.12 -49.50
CA PHE A 77 6.00 -31.72 -49.97
C PHE A 77 5.87 -30.53 -48.99
N ASP A 78 7.05 -29.99 -48.65
CA ASP A 78 7.64 -28.72 -49.13
C ASP A 78 6.86 -27.38 -49.06
N GLN A 79 7.65 -26.37 -48.71
CA GLN A 79 7.55 -24.91 -48.90
C GLN A 79 6.93 -24.01 -47.83
N SER A 80 7.87 -23.29 -47.19
CA SER A 80 7.89 -21.83 -47.01
C SER A 80 7.29 -21.20 -45.75
N LEU A 81 8.16 -20.94 -44.75
CA LEU A 81 8.18 -19.66 -44.01
C LEU A 81 9.62 -19.36 -43.53
N PRO A 82 10.18 -18.15 -43.76
CA PRO A 82 11.52 -17.81 -43.33
C PRO A 82 11.58 -17.29 -41.89
N ASN A 83 12.71 -17.66 -41.29
CA ASN A 83 13.23 -17.40 -39.97
C ASN A 83 13.57 -15.90 -39.77
N PHE A 84 12.92 -15.21 -38.83
CA PHE A 84 13.26 -13.83 -38.43
C PHE A 84 14.02 -13.81 -37.10
N ARG A 85 15.23 -14.38 -37.12
CA ARG A 85 16.30 -14.03 -36.19
C ARG A 85 17.59 -14.01 -37.00
N THR A 86 18.46 -13.06 -36.68
CA THR A 86 19.78 -12.79 -37.28
C THR A 86 19.77 -11.77 -38.41
N LEU A 87 19.92 -10.48 -38.06
CA LEU A 87 20.82 -9.50 -38.69
C LEU A 87 20.58 -8.10 -38.11
N ARG A 88 21.21 -7.81 -36.96
CA ARG A 88 21.70 -6.47 -36.57
C ARG A 88 22.58 -6.59 -35.32
N ARG A 89 23.73 -7.21 -35.52
CA ARG A 89 24.95 -7.02 -34.71
C ARG A 89 26.12 -7.05 -35.68
N ALA A 90 26.59 -5.87 -36.07
CA ALA A 90 28.00 -5.63 -36.41
C ALA A 90 28.22 -4.13 -36.61
N ALA A 91 29.37 -3.68 -36.12
CA ALA A 91 30.09 -2.44 -36.44
C ALA A 91 29.69 -1.14 -35.72
N ALA A 92 30.11 -1.01 -34.45
CA ALA A 92 30.89 0.14 -33.97
C ALA A 92 31.30 -0.07 -32.52
N SER A 93 32.49 -0.64 -32.28
CA SER A 93 33.25 -0.48 -31.03
C SER A 93 34.63 -1.09 -31.24
N TYR A 94 35.46 -0.36 -32.00
CA TYR A 94 36.89 -0.56 -32.07
C TYR A 94 37.52 0.43 -31.08
N LEU A 95 38.20 -0.12 -30.08
CA LEU A 95 39.41 0.41 -29.43
C LEU A 95 39.39 1.87 -28.93
N PHE A 96 38.76 2.09 -27.78
CA PHE A 96 39.28 3.03 -26.78
C PHE A 96 39.16 2.38 -25.41
N GLY A 97 40.21 2.51 -24.59
CA GLY A 97 40.18 2.07 -23.19
C GLY A 97 38.99 2.72 -22.50
N SER A 98 37.97 1.91 -22.21
CA SER A 98 36.79 2.34 -21.47
C SER A 98 37.23 2.48 -20.01
N SER A 99 37.77 3.66 -19.67
CA SER A 99 37.45 4.25 -18.38
C SER A 99 35.93 4.10 -18.25
N SER A 100 35.46 3.45 -17.19
CA SER A 100 34.06 3.43 -16.80
C SER A 100 33.58 4.88 -16.71
N ALA A 101 33.15 5.44 -17.85
CA ALA A 101 32.66 6.80 -17.94
C ALA A 101 31.45 6.81 -17.02
N GLY A 102 31.68 7.37 -15.83
CA GLY A 102 30.67 7.49 -14.79
C GLY A 102 29.47 8.11 -15.44
N ARG A 103 28.35 7.41 -15.37
CA ARG A 103 27.07 7.90 -15.85
C ARG A 103 26.80 9.28 -15.24
N ASP A 104 26.25 10.19 -16.03
CA ASP A 104 25.73 11.43 -15.48
C ASP A 104 24.45 11.13 -14.69
N LEU A 105 24.57 11.07 -13.35
CA LEU A 105 23.47 11.35 -12.42
C LEU A 105 22.86 12.72 -12.79
N SER A 106 21.79 13.17 -12.10
CA SER A 106 21.57 14.62 -12.04
C SER A 106 22.91 15.28 -11.74
N ARG A 107 23.41 16.10 -12.67
CA ARG A 107 24.81 16.49 -12.71
C ARG A 107 25.00 17.62 -11.72
N ASP A 108 25.81 17.38 -10.70
CA ASP A 108 26.26 18.44 -9.81
C ASP A 108 27.14 19.43 -10.59
N LYS A 109 26.74 20.70 -10.61
CA LYS A 109 27.50 21.78 -11.26
C LYS A 109 28.41 22.53 -10.28
N GLY A 110 28.41 22.14 -9.01
CA GLY A 110 29.09 22.79 -7.91
C GLY A 110 28.32 24.01 -7.38
N GLY A 111 28.63 24.40 -6.14
CA GLY A 111 28.05 25.60 -5.53
C GLY A 111 26.54 25.45 -5.25
N GLY A 112 26.06 24.22 -5.13
CA GLY A 112 24.66 23.89 -4.91
C GLY A 112 23.77 23.91 -6.16
N ASP A 113 24.33 24.14 -7.35
CA ASP A 113 23.61 24.06 -8.63
C ASP A 113 23.63 22.64 -9.23
N CYS A 114 22.66 22.34 -10.08
CA CYS A 114 22.48 21.02 -10.66
C CYS A 114 21.88 21.04 -12.07
N GLU A 115 22.18 20.01 -12.85
CA GLU A 115 21.46 19.63 -14.06
C GLU A 115 20.54 18.46 -13.73
N TRP A 116 19.22 18.64 -13.79
CA TRP A 116 18.30 17.51 -13.68
C TRP A 116 18.36 16.69 -14.96
N LEU A 117 18.68 15.40 -14.85
CA LEU A 117 18.72 14.48 -15.99
C LEU A 117 17.66 13.38 -15.85
N PRO A 118 17.11 12.87 -16.97
CA PRO A 118 16.23 11.72 -16.95
C PRO A 118 16.91 10.48 -16.35
N PRO A 119 16.17 9.62 -15.64
CA PRO A 119 16.74 8.39 -15.08
C PRO A 119 17.02 7.35 -16.16
N GLU A 120 18.01 6.50 -15.93
CA GLU A 120 18.35 5.37 -16.80
C GLU A 120 18.14 4.02 -16.10
N LYS A 121 18.03 2.95 -16.91
CA LYS A 121 17.94 1.57 -16.39
C LYS A 121 19.26 1.16 -15.74
N LEU A 122 19.19 0.29 -14.74
CA LEU A 122 20.38 -0.37 -14.22
C LEU A 122 21.00 -1.24 -15.30
N ASN A 123 22.33 -1.27 -15.34
CA ASN A 123 23.06 -2.26 -16.10
C ASN A 123 22.75 -3.67 -15.56
N GLU A 124 22.59 -4.66 -16.45
CA GLU A 124 22.31 -6.05 -16.08
C GLU A 124 23.39 -6.66 -15.17
N THR A 125 24.63 -6.20 -15.27
CA THR A 125 25.74 -6.68 -14.45
C THR A 125 25.88 -5.96 -13.11
N TYR A 126 25.16 -4.85 -12.91
CA TYR A 126 25.23 -4.05 -11.69
C TYR A 126 24.02 -4.34 -10.81
N SER A 127 24.28 -4.90 -9.62
CA SER A 127 23.24 -5.25 -8.65
C SER A 127 23.51 -4.59 -7.30
N PRO A 128 23.32 -3.25 -7.21
CA PRO A 128 23.49 -2.56 -5.93
C PRO A 128 22.41 -3.00 -4.93
N PRO A 129 22.62 -2.69 -3.64
CA PRO A 129 21.55 -2.69 -2.65
C PRO A 129 20.32 -1.93 -3.19
N ARG A 130 19.12 -2.49 -2.98
CA ARG A 130 17.87 -1.95 -3.54
C ARG A 130 17.18 -1.04 -2.53
N THR A 131 16.28 -0.20 -3.01
CA THR A 131 15.30 0.49 -2.16
C THR A 131 13.91 -0.06 -2.41
N LEU A 132 13.17 -0.29 -1.34
CA LEU A 132 11.74 -0.54 -1.40
C LEU A 132 11.01 0.75 -0.98
N LEU A 133 10.42 1.44 -1.94
CA LEU A 133 9.56 2.59 -1.69
C LEU A 133 8.14 2.09 -1.39
N VAL A 134 7.75 2.15 -0.13
CA VAL A 134 6.43 1.70 0.34
C VAL A 134 5.53 2.91 0.56
N SER A 135 4.31 2.86 0.03
CA SER A 135 3.31 3.89 0.30
C SER A 135 1.90 3.30 0.23
N TYR A 136 1.05 3.67 1.20
CA TYR A 136 -0.38 3.42 1.09
C TYR A 136 -0.91 4.06 -0.22
N PRO A 137 -1.83 3.43 -0.95
CA PRO A 137 -2.40 4.01 -2.17
C PRO A 137 -2.96 5.42 -1.93
N GLY A 138 -2.69 6.37 -2.85
CA GLY A 138 -3.13 7.75 -2.67
C GLY A 138 -2.24 8.62 -1.77
N SER A 139 -1.20 8.07 -1.13
CA SER A 139 -0.23 8.83 -0.32
C SER A 139 0.89 9.50 -1.12
N GLY A 140 0.72 9.64 -2.44
CA GLY A 140 1.60 10.50 -3.24
C GLY A 140 2.97 9.93 -3.56
N LYS A 141 3.11 8.59 -3.60
CA LYS A 141 4.34 7.87 -4.02
C LYS A 141 5.01 8.44 -5.26
N ARG A 142 4.24 9.07 -6.17
CA ARG A 142 4.72 9.59 -7.43
C ARG A 142 5.81 10.66 -7.30
N LEU A 143 5.61 11.61 -6.39
CA LEU A 143 6.62 12.61 -6.09
C LEU A 143 7.89 11.96 -5.55
N THR A 144 7.74 11.02 -4.62
CA THR A 144 8.89 10.39 -3.95
C THR A 144 9.74 9.55 -4.91
N TRP A 145 9.16 8.73 -5.79
CA TRP A 145 10.01 7.99 -6.74
C TRP A 145 10.68 8.91 -7.75
N ARG A 146 10.04 10.01 -8.19
CA ARG A 146 10.72 11.03 -9.00
C ARG A 146 11.89 11.67 -8.26
N MET A 147 11.76 11.89 -6.95
CA MET A 147 12.85 12.37 -6.13
C MET A 147 14.00 11.35 -6.07
N ILE A 148 13.69 10.07 -5.81
CA ILE A 148 14.70 9.00 -5.78
C ILE A 148 15.39 8.87 -7.14
N GLU A 149 14.64 8.91 -8.25
CA GLU A 149 15.18 8.92 -9.61
C GLU A 149 16.13 10.10 -9.82
N SER A 150 15.76 11.31 -9.37
CA SER A 150 16.59 12.49 -9.53
C SER A 150 17.86 12.48 -8.67
N LEU A 151 17.79 11.85 -7.49
CA LEU A 151 18.94 11.70 -6.57
C LEU A 151 19.90 10.60 -7.03
N THR A 152 19.38 9.49 -7.54
CA THR A 152 20.15 8.28 -7.87
C THR A 152 20.44 8.14 -9.37
N GLY A 153 19.71 8.87 -10.22
CA GLY A 153 19.70 8.73 -11.68
C GLY A 153 19.09 7.43 -12.20
N TYR A 154 18.55 6.53 -11.36
CA TYR A 154 18.07 5.21 -11.80
C TYR A 154 16.56 5.12 -11.83
N VAL A 155 16.02 4.46 -12.86
CA VAL A 155 14.59 4.24 -13.03
C VAL A 155 14.01 3.44 -11.86
N THR A 156 12.83 3.85 -11.39
CA THR A 156 12.05 3.11 -10.40
C THR A 156 11.04 2.17 -11.08
N GLY A 157 11.07 0.89 -10.74
CA GLY A 157 10.05 -0.08 -11.15
C GLY A 157 8.87 -0.14 -10.19
N ASP A 158 7.87 -0.96 -10.50
CA ASP A 158 6.75 -1.25 -9.62
C ASP A 158 6.47 -2.75 -9.44
N ASP A 159 5.85 -3.06 -8.31
CA ASP A 159 5.47 -4.40 -7.91
C ASP A 159 4.64 -5.17 -8.95
N TRP A 160 3.81 -4.48 -9.74
CA TRP A 160 3.00 -5.10 -10.78
C TRP A 160 3.61 -4.98 -12.18
N ASN A 161 4.82 -4.43 -12.29
CA ASN A 161 5.50 -4.09 -13.53
C ASN A 161 4.60 -3.34 -14.54
N LEU A 162 3.70 -2.49 -14.03
CA LEU A 162 2.87 -1.60 -14.84
C LEU A 162 3.70 -0.52 -15.58
N SER A 163 4.92 -0.27 -15.11
CA SER A 163 5.91 0.61 -15.74
C SER A 163 6.69 -0.09 -16.86
N GLU A 164 6.61 -1.41 -17.00
CA GLU A 164 7.34 -2.20 -18.00
C GLU A 164 8.88 -2.08 -17.88
N GLU A 165 9.36 -1.75 -16.69
CA GLU A 165 10.79 -1.58 -16.40
C GLU A 165 11.47 -2.88 -15.96
N GLY A 166 10.69 -3.94 -15.75
CA GLY A 166 11.15 -5.23 -15.26
C GLY A 166 11.50 -5.18 -13.78
N ARG A 167 12.21 -6.21 -13.31
CA ARG A 167 12.58 -6.36 -11.89
C ARG A 167 13.99 -5.86 -11.56
N ASN A 168 14.84 -5.63 -12.57
CA ASN A 168 16.19 -5.13 -12.35
C ASN A 168 16.21 -3.59 -12.25
N VAL A 169 15.66 -3.07 -11.16
CA VAL A 169 15.54 -1.62 -10.89
C VAL A 169 16.16 -1.25 -9.55
N ALA A 170 16.77 -0.07 -9.44
CA ALA A 170 17.45 0.36 -8.19
C ALA A 170 16.46 0.54 -7.04
N THR A 171 15.24 0.92 -7.40
CA THR A 171 14.14 1.18 -6.49
C THR A 171 12.91 0.46 -7.02
N MET A 172 12.21 -0.23 -6.14
CA MET A 172 10.90 -0.81 -6.40
C MET A 172 9.86 -0.05 -5.59
N LYS A 173 8.82 0.47 -6.23
CA LYS A 173 7.68 1.05 -5.50
C LYS A 173 6.60 -0.01 -5.31
N THR A 174 5.99 -0.02 -4.14
CA THR A 174 4.88 -0.93 -3.82
C THR A 174 3.86 -0.27 -2.91
N SER A 175 2.65 -0.80 -2.96
CA SER A 175 1.59 -0.52 -1.98
C SER A 175 1.24 -1.77 -1.15
N TYR A 176 2.15 -2.75 -1.07
CA TYR A 176 2.06 -3.92 -0.20
C TYR A 176 1.87 -3.50 1.28
N PRO A 177 1.08 -4.23 2.10
CA PRO A 177 0.35 -5.45 1.77
C PRO A 177 -0.89 -5.19 0.91
N HIS A 178 -0.93 -5.87 -0.24
CA HIS A 178 -2.12 -5.93 -1.07
C HIS A 178 -2.95 -7.18 -0.72
N HIS A 179 -4.26 -7.10 -0.96
CA HIS A 179 -5.20 -8.17 -0.61
C HIS A 179 -4.91 -9.53 -1.27
N GLU A 180 -4.21 -9.53 -2.41
CA GLU A 180 -3.80 -10.75 -3.12
C GLU A 180 -2.61 -11.46 -2.47
N GLY A 181 -1.84 -10.77 -1.61
CA GLY A 181 -0.62 -11.32 -1.00
C GLY A 181 0.52 -11.63 -1.98
N ILE A 182 0.47 -11.16 -3.23
CA ILE A 182 1.48 -11.43 -4.27
C ILE A 182 2.79 -10.66 -4.06
N TRP A 183 3.83 -11.33 -3.57
CA TRP A 183 5.17 -10.73 -3.47
C TRP A 183 5.97 -10.89 -4.77
N SER A 184 6.04 -9.84 -5.58
CA SER A 184 6.52 -9.97 -6.97
C SER A 184 8.03 -9.80 -7.14
N TRP A 185 8.75 -9.28 -6.14
CA TRP A 185 10.18 -9.03 -6.23
C TRP A 185 11.06 -10.14 -5.63
N GLY A 186 10.47 -11.09 -4.88
CA GLY A 186 11.19 -12.22 -4.29
C GLY A 186 12.35 -11.77 -3.40
N SER A 187 13.48 -12.49 -3.48
CA SER A 187 14.70 -12.20 -2.72
C SER A 187 15.53 -11.01 -3.25
N ASN A 188 15.08 -10.32 -4.29
CA ASN A 188 15.78 -9.13 -4.80
C ASN A 188 15.75 -7.96 -3.81
N MET A 189 14.90 -7.99 -2.78
CA MET A 189 14.81 -6.95 -1.74
C MET A 189 15.44 -7.39 -0.41
N ASN A 190 16.23 -8.46 -0.40
CA ASN A 190 16.98 -8.82 0.80
C ASN A 190 18.01 -7.73 1.11
N GLY A 191 17.97 -7.18 2.33
CA GLY A 191 18.77 -6.03 2.73
C GLY A 191 18.41 -4.70 2.05
N ALA A 192 17.22 -4.58 1.45
CA ALA A 192 16.78 -3.32 0.86
C ALA A 192 16.50 -2.25 1.92
N VAL A 193 16.82 -0.99 1.60
CA VAL A 193 16.38 0.17 2.41
C VAL A 193 14.90 0.42 2.15
N ILE A 194 14.09 0.44 3.20
CA ILE A 194 12.66 0.65 3.16
C ILE A 194 12.34 2.11 3.45
N VAL A 195 11.91 2.81 2.40
CA VAL A 195 11.44 4.20 2.47
C VAL A 195 9.92 4.18 2.54
N MET A 196 9.35 4.54 3.68
CA MET A 196 7.91 4.63 3.87
C MET A 196 7.42 6.06 3.65
N VAL A 197 6.45 6.26 2.77
CA VAL A 197 5.79 7.56 2.59
C VAL A 197 4.40 7.52 3.16
N LEU A 198 4.13 8.42 4.10
CA LEU A 198 2.84 8.55 4.76
C LEU A 198 2.20 9.90 4.41
N ARG A 199 0.90 9.85 4.18
CA ARG A 199 0.06 11.03 3.92
C ARG A 199 -1.13 10.99 4.86
N ASN A 200 -1.62 12.15 5.30
CA ASN A 200 -2.79 12.23 6.17
C ASN A 200 -3.94 11.35 5.62
N PRO A 201 -4.55 10.46 6.43
CA PRO A 201 -5.61 9.56 5.97
C PRO A 201 -6.81 10.31 5.39
N ARG A 202 -7.07 11.55 5.85
CA ARG A 202 -8.09 12.46 5.31
C ARG A 202 -7.88 12.74 3.82
N TRP A 203 -6.64 12.71 3.34
CA TRP A 203 -6.30 13.00 1.94
C TRP A 203 -5.93 11.73 1.16
N ALA A 204 -5.25 10.77 1.80
CA ALA A 204 -4.81 9.53 1.16
C ALA A 204 -6.00 8.66 0.72
N ILE A 205 -6.96 8.43 1.63
CA ILE A 205 -8.07 7.51 1.40
C ILE A 205 -9.00 7.99 0.27
N PRO A 206 -9.46 9.27 0.23
CA PRO A 206 -10.25 9.75 -0.91
C PRO A 206 -9.48 9.71 -2.22
N SER A 207 -8.16 9.96 -2.18
CA SER A 207 -7.31 9.88 -3.37
C SER A 207 -7.21 8.45 -3.88
N TYR A 208 -7.15 7.45 -2.99
CA TYR A 208 -7.21 6.04 -3.37
C TYR A 208 -8.58 5.66 -3.95
N GLN A 209 -9.67 6.07 -3.30
CA GLN A 209 -11.02 5.84 -3.80
C GLN A 209 -11.22 6.40 -5.21
N THR A 210 -10.71 7.60 -5.46
CA THR A 210 -10.80 8.20 -6.80
C THR A 210 -10.04 7.36 -7.84
N MET A 211 -8.85 6.87 -7.49
CA MET A 211 -8.08 6.00 -8.37
C MET A 211 -8.80 4.67 -8.64
N ARG A 212 -9.52 4.12 -7.64
CA ARG A 212 -10.35 2.93 -7.84
C ARG A 212 -11.52 3.19 -8.79
N HIS A 213 -12.17 4.35 -8.67
CA HIS A 213 -13.23 4.78 -9.58
C HIS A 213 -12.73 4.93 -11.02
N GLU A 214 -11.58 5.58 -11.21
CA GLU A 214 -10.95 5.76 -12.54
C GLU A 214 -10.57 4.42 -13.20
N LEU A 215 -10.21 3.42 -12.39
CA LEU A 215 -9.99 2.04 -12.83
C LEU A 215 -11.29 1.23 -12.91
N ASP A 216 -12.46 1.87 -12.77
CA ASP A 216 -13.81 1.30 -12.70
C ASP A 216 -13.85 0.04 -11.83
N TYR A 217 -13.26 0.17 -10.63
CA TYR A 217 -13.17 -0.84 -9.59
C TYR A 217 -12.69 -2.22 -10.10
N SER A 218 -11.75 -2.21 -11.05
CA SER A 218 -11.15 -3.41 -11.63
C SER A 218 -10.79 -4.46 -10.58
N ALA A 219 -11.19 -5.71 -10.81
CA ALA A 219 -10.96 -6.83 -9.90
C ALA A 219 -9.71 -7.66 -10.27
N SER A 220 -9.01 -7.26 -11.33
CA SER A 220 -7.81 -7.96 -11.80
C SER A 220 -6.76 -6.99 -12.35
N TRP A 221 -5.51 -7.46 -12.37
CA TRP A 221 -4.40 -6.73 -13.00
C TRP A 221 -4.68 -6.39 -14.46
N SER A 222 -5.19 -7.34 -15.25
CA SER A 222 -5.44 -7.15 -16.69
C SER A 222 -6.45 -6.03 -16.95
N GLN A 223 -7.54 -5.99 -16.19
CA GLN A 223 -8.53 -4.91 -16.27
C GLN A 223 -7.93 -3.56 -15.86
N SER A 224 -7.14 -3.54 -14.78
CA SER A 224 -6.47 -2.32 -14.30
C SER A 224 -5.46 -1.79 -15.33
N TYR A 225 -4.70 -2.67 -15.98
CA TYR A 225 -3.72 -2.31 -17.00
C TYR A 225 -4.39 -1.63 -18.21
N VAL A 226 -5.49 -2.19 -18.72
CA VAL A 226 -6.26 -1.60 -19.84
C VAL A 226 -6.86 -0.23 -19.47
N ARG A 227 -7.23 -0.04 -18.20
CA ARG A 227 -7.83 1.21 -17.70
C ARG A 227 -6.82 2.23 -17.17
N ARG A 228 -5.53 1.89 -17.16
CA ARG A 228 -4.44 2.81 -16.75
C ARG A 228 -4.55 4.21 -17.40
N PRO A 229 -4.92 4.37 -18.70
CA PRO A 229 -5.08 5.68 -19.30
C PRO A 229 -6.16 6.57 -18.68
N ASN A 230 -7.14 5.99 -17.96
CA ASN A 230 -8.21 6.73 -17.27
C ASN A 230 -7.77 7.22 -15.88
N THR A 231 -6.60 6.83 -15.40
CA THR A 231 -6.13 7.30 -14.10
C THR A 231 -5.82 8.80 -14.18
N TYR A 232 -6.18 9.52 -13.12
CA TYR A 232 -6.03 10.98 -12.99
C TYR A 232 -6.87 11.80 -13.97
N THR A 233 -8.00 11.26 -14.47
CA THR A 233 -8.88 11.98 -15.41
C THR A 233 -10.12 12.57 -14.76
N GLU A 234 -10.78 11.86 -13.84
CA GLU A 234 -12.09 12.26 -13.32
C GLU A 234 -12.31 11.82 -11.86
N ARG A 235 -12.99 12.66 -11.09
CA ARG A 235 -13.45 12.34 -9.73
C ARG A 235 -14.85 11.70 -9.79
N PRO A 236 -15.12 10.65 -8.97
CA PRO A 236 -16.47 10.11 -8.85
C PRO A 236 -17.46 11.19 -8.45
N ASP A 237 -18.70 11.08 -8.90
CA ASP A 237 -19.77 12.00 -8.50
C ASP A 237 -20.07 11.94 -6.99
N ILE A 238 -20.88 12.88 -6.50
CA ILE A 238 -21.25 12.92 -5.08
C ILE A 238 -22.04 11.67 -4.66
N PRO A 239 -23.10 11.23 -5.37
CA PRO A 239 -23.82 10.02 -5.00
C PRO A 239 -22.94 8.76 -4.85
N GLU A 240 -21.98 8.56 -5.76
CA GLU A 240 -21.04 7.44 -5.69
C GLU A 240 -20.07 7.59 -4.51
N TRP A 241 -19.53 8.80 -4.30
CA TRP A 241 -18.71 9.11 -3.13
C TRP A 241 -19.45 8.82 -1.82
N GLU A 242 -20.71 9.24 -1.71
CA GLU A 242 -21.56 9.02 -0.55
C GLU A 242 -21.88 7.55 -0.31
N ARG A 243 -22.15 6.81 -1.39
CA ARG A 243 -22.35 5.35 -1.33
C ARG A 243 -21.08 4.64 -0.84
N TRP A 244 -19.90 5.01 -1.35
CA TRP A 244 -18.64 4.40 -0.93
C TRP A 244 -18.31 4.70 0.53
N ARG A 245 -18.41 5.98 0.95
CA ARG A 245 -18.07 6.35 2.33
C ARG A 245 -19.09 5.80 3.34
N GLY A 246 -20.30 5.52 2.88
CA GLY A 246 -21.44 5.14 3.67
C GLY A 246 -22.19 6.37 4.17
N THR A 247 -23.51 6.32 4.08
CA THR A 247 -24.41 7.28 4.71
C THR A 247 -24.80 6.77 6.09
N THR A 248 -24.68 7.63 7.08
CA THR A 248 -25.23 7.37 8.41
C THR A 248 -26.73 7.64 8.35
N TRP A 249 -27.54 6.60 8.20
CA TRP A 249 -28.96 6.70 8.55
C TRP A 249 -29.06 6.51 10.08
N PRO A 250 -29.92 7.26 10.79
CA PRO A 250 -30.01 7.23 12.26
C PRO A 250 -30.30 5.84 12.86
N ASP A 251 -30.72 4.89 12.03
CA ASP A 251 -31.36 3.65 12.42
C ASP A 251 -30.92 2.44 11.57
N GLU A 252 -29.93 2.59 10.67
CA GLU A 252 -29.36 1.49 9.89
C GLU A 252 -27.86 1.30 10.15
N GLU A 253 -27.40 0.05 10.07
CA GLU A 253 -25.98 -0.29 10.11
C GLU A 253 -25.20 0.57 9.09
N VAL A 254 -24.01 1.02 9.48
CA VAL A 254 -23.13 1.76 8.57
C VAL A 254 -22.70 0.81 7.44
N PHE A 255 -23.42 0.86 6.31
CA PHE A 255 -23.00 0.22 5.07
C PHE A 255 -22.08 1.16 4.32
N GLY A 256 -20.77 1.06 4.56
CA GLY A 256 -19.76 1.86 3.87
C GLY A 256 -18.37 1.23 3.93
N LEU A 257 -17.55 1.49 2.90
CA LEU A 257 -16.18 1.00 2.84
C LEU A 257 -15.18 1.95 3.53
N ALA A 258 -15.55 3.22 3.80
CA ALA A 258 -14.62 4.17 4.41
C ALA A 258 -14.05 3.68 5.74
N ARG A 259 -14.86 3.07 6.63
CA ARG A 259 -14.35 2.53 7.90
C ARG A 259 -13.27 1.48 7.67
N ARG A 260 -13.53 0.54 6.76
CA ARG A 260 -12.57 -0.50 6.39
C ARG A 260 -11.30 0.10 5.80
N GLU A 261 -11.40 1.11 4.95
CA GLU A 261 -10.22 1.75 4.35
C GLU A 261 -9.40 2.55 5.38
N ILE A 262 -10.06 3.15 6.39
CA ILE A 262 -9.39 3.74 7.55
C ILE A 262 -8.62 2.65 8.30
N ASP A 263 -9.28 1.56 8.68
CA ASP A 263 -8.62 0.46 9.39
C ASP A 263 -7.43 -0.11 8.57
N LEU A 264 -7.58 -0.28 7.25
CA LEU A 264 -6.51 -0.73 6.35
C LEU A 264 -5.34 0.26 6.27
N TRP A 265 -5.59 1.57 6.31
CA TRP A 265 -4.52 2.57 6.37
C TRP A 265 -3.72 2.44 7.67
N GLY A 266 -4.40 2.20 8.80
CA GLY A 266 -3.72 1.96 10.08
C GLY A 266 -2.92 0.66 10.08
N GLN A 267 -3.49 -0.43 9.56
CA GLN A 267 -2.79 -1.71 9.41
C GLN A 267 -1.58 -1.61 8.50
N TYR A 268 -1.64 -0.77 7.46
CA TYR A 268 -0.51 -0.50 6.59
C TYR A 268 0.67 0.14 7.35
N VAL A 269 0.38 1.09 8.25
CA VAL A 269 1.41 1.69 9.12
C VAL A 269 2.00 0.63 10.05
N ASP A 270 1.15 -0.14 10.73
CA ASP A 270 1.59 -1.21 11.63
C ASP A 270 2.49 -2.23 10.92
N PHE A 271 2.11 -2.64 9.70
CA PHE A 271 2.84 -3.62 8.91
C PHE A 271 4.29 -3.19 8.70
N TRP A 272 4.50 -1.98 8.19
CA TRP A 272 5.84 -1.49 7.87
C TRP A 272 6.63 -1.00 9.07
N MET A 273 6.00 -0.73 10.21
CA MET A 273 6.73 -0.37 11.43
C MET A 273 7.08 -1.60 12.27
N ARG A 274 6.21 -2.62 12.30
CA ARG A 274 6.35 -3.82 13.13
C ARG A 274 6.87 -5.02 12.35
N SER A 275 7.79 -4.78 11.41
CA SER A 275 8.48 -5.84 10.65
C SER A 275 7.55 -6.87 10.00
N GLY A 276 6.42 -6.43 9.43
CA GLY A 276 5.48 -7.28 8.69
C GLY A 276 4.41 -7.96 9.55
N VAL A 277 4.17 -7.50 10.78
CA VAL A 277 3.04 -7.99 11.59
C VAL A 277 1.71 -7.59 10.93
N ARG A 278 0.83 -8.57 10.76
CA ARG A 278 -0.51 -8.40 10.17
C ARG A 278 -1.54 -8.08 11.25
N THR A 279 -1.68 -6.79 11.59
CA THR A 279 -2.68 -6.36 12.58
C THR A 279 -4.10 -6.57 12.01
N GLY A 280 -4.88 -7.42 12.66
CA GLY A 280 -6.23 -7.81 12.20
C GLY A 280 -6.38 -9.32 11.96
N ASP A 281 -5.27 -10.02 11.75
CA ASP A 281 -5.29 -11.47 11.80
C ASP A 281 -5.42 -11.94 13.25
N LYS A 282 -6.08 -13.09 13.44
CA LYS A 282 -6.09 -13.75 14.75
C LYS A 282 -4.64 -14.12 15.09
N PRO A 283 -4.20 -13.93 16.33
CA PRO A 283 -2.94 -14.50 16.78
C PRO A 283 -2.87 -15.99 16.46
N ASP A 284 -1.65 -16.51 16.31
CA ASP A 284 -1.45 -17.92 16.04
C ASP A 284 -1.88 -18.81 17.23
N ALA A 285 -1.62 -20.12 17.14
CA ALA A 285 -2.00 -21.06 18.20
C ALA A 285 -1.36 -20.77 19.56
N ASN A 286 -0.26 -20.00 19.60
CA ASN A 286 0.47 -19.61 20.80
C ASN A 286 0.05 -18.24 21.32
N GLY A 287 -0.78 -17.51 20.57
CA GLY A 287 -1.15 -16.13 20.89
C GLY A 287 -0.16 -15.10 20.34
N ASP A 288 0.77 -15.51 19.49
CA ASP A 288 1.76 -14.62 18.90
C ASP A 288 1.18 -13.88 17.67
N PRO A 289 1.60 -12.62 17.41
CA PRO A 289 1.20 -11.91 16.21
C PRO A 289 1.65 -12.64 14.94
N ILE A 290 0.77 -12.72 13.95
CA ILE A 290 1.13 -13.31 12.65
C ILE A 290 2.04 -12.33 11.90
N VAL A 291 3.28 -12.77 11.66
CA VAL A 291 4.23 -12.08 10.78
C VAL A 291 4.12 -12.64 9.37
N ASP A 292 4.04 -11.74 8.40
CA ASP A 292 4.01 -12.09 6.99
C ASP A 292 5.21 -12.94 6.59
N TYR A 293 4.97 -13.93 5.74
CA TYR A 293 5.97 -14.90 5.34
C TYR A 293 7.20 -14.22 4.69
N HIS A 294 6.98 -13.20 3.87
CA HIS A 294 8.04 -12.50 3.14
C HIS A 294 8.95 -11.67 4.05
N CYS A 295 8.47 -11.33 5.24
CA CYS A 295 9.18 -10.52 6.23
C CYS A 295 9.99 -11.35 7.23
N ARG A 296 9.92 -12.68 7.15
CA ARG A 296 10.66 -13.57 8.05
C ARG A 296 12.10 -13.70 7.57
N PRO A 297 13.12 -13.44 8.43
CA PRO A 297 14.52 -13.59 8.05
C PRO A 297 14.86 -14.97 7.46
N SER A 298 14.13 -16.02 7.90
CA SER A 298 14.32 -17.40 7.43
C SER A 298 14.01 -17.63 5.96
N THR A 299 13.23 -16.77 5.31
CA THR A 299 12.92 -16.92 3.88
C THR A 299 14.02 -16.38 2.98
N GLY A 300 14.88 -15.51 3.51
CA GLY A 300 15.88 -14.78 2.74
C GLY A 300 15.28 -13.80 1.73
N GLU A 301 13.96 -13.52 1.80
CA GLU A 301 13.30 -12.58 0.91
C GLU A 301 13.51 -11.13 1.36
N MET A 302 13.33 -10.87 2.66
CA MET A 302 13.75 -9.66 3.34
C MET A 302 14.43 -9.98 4.65
N THR A 303 15.40 -9.16 5.02
CA THR A 303 16.01 -9.21 6.36
C THR A 303 15.06 -8.66 7.41
N SER A 304 14.30 -7.63 7.05
CA SER A 304 13.30 -6.96 7.88
C SER A 304 12.29 -6.27 6.96
N CYS A 305 11.03 -6.20 7.37
CA CYS A 305 10.01 -5.34 6.74
C CYS A 305 9.79 -4.04 7.53
N ARG A 306 10.74 -3.64 8.38
CA ARG A 306 10.66 -2.40 9.13
C ARG A 306 11.17 -1.24 8.29
N ALA A 307 10.41 -0.15 8.23
CA ALA A 307 10.81 1.08 7.59
C ALA A 307 12.13 1.60 8.20
N ASP A 308 13.11 1.90 7.36
CA ASP A 308 14.36 2.55 7.77
C ASP A 308 14.17 4.07 7.88
N VAL A 309 13.21 4.61 7.12
CA VAL A 309 12.83 6.02 7.17
C VAL A 309 11.33 6.17 6.87
N VAL A 310 10.67 7.05 7.60
CA VAL A 310 9.29 7.47 7.31
C VAL A 310 9.30 8.92 6.86
N LEU A 311 8.67 9.21 5.73
CA LEU A 311 8.56 10.53 5.14
C LEU A 311 7.12 11.03 5.16
N SER A 312 6.92 12.31 5.47
CA SER A 312 5.64 13.00 5.30
C SER A 312 5.48 13.46 3.86
N PHE A 313 4.41 13.04 3.20
CA PHE A 313 4.05 13.56 1.88
C PHE A 313 3.81 15.07 1.94
N GLU A 314 3.13 15.55 2.97
CA GLU A 314 2.83 16.97 3.19
C GLU A 314 4.11 17.80 3.32
N ASN A 315 5.11 17.33 4.08
CA ASN A 315 6.41 18.00 4.15
C ASN A 315 7.15 17.93 2.82
N LEU A 316 7.23 16.76 2.18
CA LEU A 316 7.93 16.59 0.91
C LEU A 316 7.35 17.48 -0.20
N PHE A 317 6.04 17.70 -0.17
CA PHE A 317 5.34 18.52 -1.15
C PHE A 317 5.45 20.03 -0.87
N ASP A 318 5.64 20.41 0.39
CA ASP A 318 5.78 21.78 0.88
C ASP A 318 7.06 22.45 0.31
N PRO A 319 6.96 23.67 -0.26
CA PRO A 319 8.13 24.37 -0.80
C PRO A 319 9.24 24.64 0.22
N ASN A 320 8.88 24.86 1.48
CA ASN A 320 9.78 25.28 2.54
C ASN A 320 10.34 24.08 3.32
N ARG A 321 9.52 23.04 3.52
CA ARG A 321 9.92 21.83 4.28
C ARG A 321 10.43 20.71 3.38
N GLY A 322 10.10 20.71 2.10
CA GLY A 322 10.39 19.56 1.23
C GLY A 322 11.88 19.35 0.95
N GLN A 323 12.71 20.39 1.10
CA GLN A 323 14.16 20.23 1.05
C GLN A 323 14.68 19.41 2.23
N GLU A 324 14.21 19.69 3.45
CA GLU A 324 14.58 18.94 4.66
C GLU A 324 14.11 17.48 4.55
N GLU A 325 12.87 17.27 4.10
CA GLU A 325 12.32 15.93 3.87
C GLU A 325 13.09 15.16 2.77
N THR A 326 13.59 15.87 1.76
CA THR A 326 14.45 15.30 0.71
C THR A 326 15.84 14.95 1.23
N LEU A 327 16.40 15.77 2.12
CA LEU A 327 17.67 15.47 2.79
C LEU A 327 17.54 14.20 3.64
N LYS A 328 16.47 14.11 4.45
CA LYS A 328 16.14 12.91 5.22
C LYS A 328 16.04 11.66 4.35
N LEU A 329 15.34 11.74 3.22
CA LEU A 329 15.31 10.66 2.22
C LEU A 329 16.73 10.30 1.76
N SER A 330 17.52 11.28 1.32
CA SER A 330 18.85 11.04 0.77
C SER A 330 19.83 10.45 1.79
N ASP A 331 19.72 10.84 3.05
CA ASP A 331 20.57 10.35 4.14
C ASP A 331 20.29 8.86 4.40
N ALA A 332 19.01 8.47 4.45
CA ALA A 332 18.64 7.05 4.55
C ALA A 332 19.14 6.21 3.36
N LEU A 333 19.12 6.78 2.14
CA LEU A 333 19.65 6.10 0.96
C LEU A 333 21.18 5.96 1.01
N GLU A 334 21.89 6.98 1.51
CA GLU A 334 23.35 7.02 1.60
C GLU A 334 23.87 6.05 2.67
N GLU A 335 23.23 6.04 3.84
CA GLU A 335 23.58 5.16 4.96
C GLU A 335 23.28 3.69 4.67
N GLY A 336 22.10 3.40 4.12
CA GLY A 336 21.69 2.02 3.88
C GLY A 336 22.19 1.44 2.55
N ARG A 337 22.72 2.26 1.63
CA ARG A 337 23.20 1.82 0.30
C ARG A 337 24.47 2.58 -0.13
N PRO A 338 25.61 2.41 0.56
CA PRO A 338 26.84 3.15 0.24
C PRO A 338 27.37 2.89 -1.18
N GLU A 339 26.96 1.77 -1.81
CA GLU A 339 27.34 1.43 -3.18
C GLU A 339 26.46 2.09 -4.26
N MET A 340 25.33 2.68 -3.87
CA MET A 340 24.43 3.36 -4.80
C MET A 340 24.91 4.81 -5.00
N PRO A 341 25.27 5.22 -6.23
CA PRO A 341 25.68 6.59 -6.47
C PRO A 341 24.51 7.55 -6.22
N LEU A 342 24.77 8.59 -5.43
CA LEU A 342 23.86 9.67 -5.12
C LEU A 342 24.49 10.99 -5.55
N ILE A 343 23.66 11.94 -5.99
CA ILE A 343 24.13 13.31 -6.21
C ILE A 343 24.71 13.88 -4.89
N SER A 344 25.75 14.71 -5.03
CA SER A 344 26.40 15.36 -3.90
C SER A 344 25.38 16.06 -3.00
N ARG A 345 25.68 16.10 -1.70
CA ARG A 345 24.80 16.69 -0.69
C ARG A 345 24.46 18.15 -0.98
N GLU A 346 25.42 18.92 -1.51
CA GLU A 346 25.23 20.35 -1.82
C GLU A 346 24.21 20.59 -2.94
N ALA A 347 24.15 19.71 -3.95
CA ALA A 347 23.24 19.84 -5.08
C ALA A 347 21.81 19.30 -4.82
N ARG A 348 21.57 18.62 -3.70
CA ARG A 348 20.25 18.02 -3.37
C ARG A 348 19.13 19.05 -3.29
N GLY A 349 19.42 20.27 -2.83
CA GLY A 349 18.46 21.37 -2.81
C GLY A 349 18.01 21.79 -4.21
N CYS A 350 18.95 21.92 -5.16
CA CYS A 350 18.63 22.16 -6.56
C CYS A 350 17.82 21.03 -7.17
N VAL A 351 18.19 19.77 -6.90
CA VAL A 351 17.46 18.59 -7.40
C VAL A 351 16.01 18.60 -6.92
N PHE A 352 15.78 18.91 -5.64
CA PHE A 352 14.43 19.08 -5.11
C PHE A 352 13.62 20.13 -5.90
N ALA A 353 14.19 21.33 -6.08
CA ALA A 353 13.55 22.41 -6.80
C ALA A 353 13.21 22.01 -8.26
N LYS A 354 14.18 21.42 -8.98
CA LYS A 354 14.01 20.99 -10.38
C LYS A 354 12.99 19.87 -10.53
N THR A 355 12.99 18.89 -9.62
CA THR A 355 11.99 17.82 -9.61
C THR A 355 10.58 18.38 -9.41
N ARG A 356 10.41 19.42 -8.59
CA ARG A 356 9.12 20.10 -8.41
C ARG A 356 8.73 20.96 -9.61
N GLU A 357 9.65 21.68 -10.24
CA GLU A 357 9.39 22.44 -11.47
C GLU A 357 8.86 21.54 -12.60
N LYS A 358 9.38 20.31 -12.69
CA LYS A 358 8.96 19.30 -13.69
C LYS A 358 7.59 18.66 -13.43
N ARG A 359 6.90 19.05 -12.36
CA ARG A 359 5.55 18.57 -12.02
C ARG A 359 4.53 18.70 -13.15
N GLY A 360 4.56 19.83 -13.86
CA GLY A 360 3.59 20.17 -14.89
C GLY A 360 3.99 19.88 -16.34
N THR A 361 5.24 19.48 -16.62
CA THR A 361 5.76 19.48 -18.00
C THR A 361 6.09 18.10 -18.54
N GLU A 362 6.97 17.34 -17.89
CA GLU A 362 7.59 16.15 -18.50
C GLU A 362 6.87 14.83 -18.22
N SER A 363 5.86 14.82 -17.33
CA SER A 363 5.04 13.61 -17.12
C SER A 363 3.66 13.87 -16.52
N ASN A 364 3.23 15.14 -16.45
CA ASN A 364 2.03 15.61 -15.74
C ASN A 364 1.73 14.73 -14.52
N TRP A 365 2.75 14.55 -13.68
CA TRP A 365 2.64 13.61 -12.57
C TRP A 365 1.74 14.17 -11.47
N ASP A 366 1.46 15.46 -11.57
CA ASP A 366 0.40 16.13 -10.85
C ASP A 366 -0.99 15.61 -11.19
N ASN A 367 -1.91 15.82 -10.26
CA ASN A 367 -3.31 15.50 -10.41
C ASN A 367 -4.10 16.64 -11.10
N THR A 368 -3.43 17.61 -11.73
CA THR A 368 -4.09 18.77 -12.36
C THR A 368 -4.96 18.37 -13.53
N ALA A 369 -4.66 17.26 -14.21
CA ALA A 369 -5.54 16.69 -15.23
C ALA A 369 -6.93 16.27 -14.69
N ARG A 370 -7.02 16.03 -13.38
CA ARG A 370 -8.27 15.74 -12.68
C ARG A 370 -9.00 17.00 -12.24
N ASP A 371 -8.32 18.15 -12.17
CA ASP A 371 -8.92 19.40 -11.71
C ASP A 371 -9.94 19.92 -12.73
N GLY A 372 -11.15 20.24 -12.24
CA GLY A 372 -12.30 20.58 -13.08
C GLY A 372 -13.13 19.40 -13.57
N ASN A 373 -12.65 18.15 -13.42
CA ASN A 373 -13.37 16.95 -13.83
C ASN A 373 -13.97 16.22 -12.61
N GLY A 374 -15.24 16.52 -12.35
CA GLY A 374 -16.01 16.01 -11.21
C GLY A 374 -16.00 16.93 -9.99
N PRO A 375 -16.61 16.51 -8.86
CA PRO A 375 -16.79 17.36 -7.69
C PRO A 375 -15.48 17.80 -7.06
N SER A 376 -15.46 19.01 -6.51
CA SER A 376 -14.32 19.55 -5.78
C SER A 376 -13.99 18.70 -4.54
N THR A 377 -12.74 18.79 -4.07
CA THR A 377 -12.33 18.17 -2.80
C THR A 377 -13.16 18.68 -1.62
N SER A 378 -13.62 19.94 -1.68
CA SER A 378 -14.48 20.54 -0.67
C SER A 378 -15.91 19.98 -0.64
N GLU A 379 -16.39 19.38 -1.73
CA GLU A 379 -17.71 18.71 -1.75
C GLU A 379 -17.61 17.27 -1.23
N LYS A 380 -16.45 16.63 -1.36
CA LYS A 380 -16.18 15.26 -0.87
C LYS A 380 -15.76 15.25 0.59
N ARG A 381 -16.68 15.64 1.47
CA ARG A 381 -16.42 15.68 2.92
C ARG A 381 -16.71 14.34 3.59
N PHE A 382 -15.89 14.00 4.56
CA PHE A 382 -16.22 12.99 5.57
C PHE A 382 -17.24 13.55 6.57
N THR A 383 -18.09 12.69 7.13
CA THR A 383 -18.96 13.04 8.26
C THR A 383 -18.16 13.14 9.55
N TRP A 384 -18.74 13.78 10.57
CA TRP A 384 -18.16 13.81 11.92
C TRP A 384 -17.84 12.42 12.46
N LEU A 385 -18.72 11.43 12.23
CA LEU A 385 -18.48 10.06 12.65
C LEU A 385 -17.26 9.45 11.96
N GLN A 386 -17.09 9.69 10.65
CA GLN A 386 -15.94 9.21 9.89
C GLN A 386 -14.62 9.88 10.32
N LEU A 387 -14.66 11.19 10.62
CA LEU A 387 -13.52 11.90 11.20
C LEU A 387 -13.19 11.39 12.61
N GLY A 388 -14.20 11.03 13.40
CA GLY A 388 -14.03 10.34 14.69
C GLY A 388 -13.27 9.02 14.55
N TRP A 389 -13.62 8.18 13.58
CA TRP A 389 -12.88 6.94 13.32
C TRP A 389 -11.42 7.17 12.91
N MET A 390 -11.16 8.20 12.10
CA MET A 390 -9.80 8.59 11.75
C MET A 390 -9.02 9.05 12.98
N THR A 391 -9.66 9.83 13.86
CA THR A 391 -9.07 10.29 15.13
C THR A 391 -8.73 9.11 16.03
N ASP A 392 -9.66 8.17 16.24
CA ASP A 392 -9.43 6.98 17.06
C ASP A 392 -8.26 6.14 16.52
N MET A 393 -8.17 5.98 15.19
CA MET A 393 -7.07 5.27 14.55
C MET A 393 -5.73 6.00 14.76
N LEU A 394 -5.69 7.31 14.56
CA LEU A 394 -4.48 8.12 14.76
C LEU A 394 -4.02 8.10 16.22
N ASP A 395 -4.95 8.27 17.16
CA ASP A 395 -4.67 8.21 18.60
C ASP A 395 -4.18 6.80 19.00
N GLY A 396 -4.73 5.74 18.40
CA GLY A 396 -4.24 4.37 18.59
C GLY A 396 -2.80 4.16 18.11
N LEU A 397 -2.47 4.63 16.90
CA LEU A 397 -1.09 4.54 16.38
C LEU A 397 -0.11 5.38 17.20
N ILE A 398 -0.47 6.62 17.57
CA ILE A 398 0.34 7.46 18.46
C ILE A 398 0.59 6.73 19.78
N GLY A 399 -0.46 6.16 20.39
CA GLY A 399 -0.34 5.38 21.62
C GLY A 399 0.60 4.18 21.51
N ASN A 400 0.53 3.44 20.39
CA ASN A 400 1.39 2.27 20.16
C ASN A 400 2.88 2.66 20.04
N TYR A 401 3.18 3.73 19.30
CA TYR A 401 4.56 4.16 18.98
C TYR A 401 5.18 5.17 19.96
N THR A 402 4.47 5.51 21.04
CA THR A 402 5.00 6.30 22.17
C THR A 402 5.33 5.45 23.39
N THR A 403 5.17 4.12 23.31
CA THR A 403 5.51 3.21 24.40
C THR A 403 7.03 3.12 24.61
N ALA A 404 7.45 2.59 25.77
CA ALA A 404 8.86 2.45 26.12
C ALA A 404 9.65 1.54 25.16
N GLU A 405 8.99 0.66 24.39
CA GLU A 405 9.64 -0.14 23.35
C GLU A 405 10.15 0.73 22.18
N TRP A 406 9.47 1.85 21.90
CA TRP A 406 9.72 2.71 20.76
C TRP A 406 10.37 4.05 21.13
N SER A 407 10.62 4.31 22.41
CA SER A 407 11.10 5.63 22.87
C SER A 407 12.48 6.00 22.33
N ASP A 408 13.31 5.00 22.02
CA ASP A 408 14.67 5.18 21.52
C ASP A 408 14.76 5.00 20.00
N ASP A 409 13.64 4.76 19.31
CA ASP A 409 13.59 4.61 17.86
C ASP A 409 13.33 5.96 17.18
N PRO A 410 14.30 6.53 16.43
CA PRO A 410 14.11 7.79 15.73
C PRO A 410 13.03 7.71 14.65
N VAL A 411 12.84 6.54 14.01
CA VAL A 411 11.81 6.35 12.97
C VAL A 411 10.42 6.42 13.58
N ALA A 412 10.23 5.82 14.76
CA ALA A 412 8.97 5.91 15.50
C ALA A 412 8.71 7.33 16.02
N ALA A 413 9.74 8.03 16.51
CA ALA A 413 9.60 9.43 16.93
C ALA A 413 9.13 10.33 15.78
N ASP A 414 9.71 10.16 14.58
CA ASP A 414 9.29 10.86 13.37
C ASP A 414 7.84 10.53 13.00
N LEU A 415 7.48 9.23 13.03
CA LEU A 415 6.12 8.78 12.77
C LEU A 415 5.12 9.43 13.74
N VAL A 416 5.40 9.42 15.04
CA VAL A 416 4.53 10.03 16.06
C VAL A 416 4.36 11.53 15.80
N GLY A 417 5.44 12.25 15.47
CA GLY A 417 5.37 13.66 15.10
C GLY A 417 4.43 13.93 13.91
N MET A 418 4.54 13.11 12.86
CA MET A 418 3.64 13.19 11.69
C MET A 418 2.19 12.87 12.05
N LEU A 419 1.94 11.78 12.79
CA LEU A 419 0.61 11.36 13.18
C LEU A 419 -0.07 12.40 14.08
N ALA A 420 0.66 13.04 14.99
CA ALA A 420 0.14 14.12 15.82
C ALA A 420 -0.30 15.33 14.98
N GLY A 421 0.47 15.68 13.94
CA GLY A 421 0.08 16.70 12.96
C GLY A 421 -1.20 16.32 12.22
N TYR A 422 -1.29 15.08 11.70
CA TYR A 422 -2.48 14.61 11.02
C TYR A 422 -3.70 14.57 11.93
N ARG A 423 -3.52 14.19 13.20
CA ARG A 423 -4.59 14.19 14.21
C ARG A 423 -5.12 15.59 14.44
N ALA A 424 -4.26 16.59 14.54
CA ALA A 424 -4.66 17.98 14.70
C ALA A 424 -5.43 18.53 13.47
N GLU A 425 -5.16 18.02 12.26
CA GLU A 425 -5.89 18.40 11.05
C GLU A 425 -7.24 17.67 10.87
N VAL A 426 -7.41 16.50 11.49
CA VAL A 426 -8.63 15.69 11.42
C VAL A 426 -9.66 16.16 12.45
N ALA A 427 -9.20 16.53 13.65
CA ALA A 427 -10.02 17.11 14.73
C ALA A 427 -10.63 18.45 14.31
#